data_AF-A0A5B7F689-F1
#
_entry.id   AF-A0A5B7F689-F1
#
_cell.length_a   1.000
_cell.length_b   1.000
_cell.length_c   1.000
_cell.angle_alpha   90.00
_cell.angle_beta   90.00
_cell.angle_gamma   90.00
#
_symmetry.space_group_name_H-M   'P 1'
#
loop_
_entity.id
_entity.type
_entity.pdbx_description
1 polymer ?
#
loop_
_entity_poly.entity_id
_entity_poly.type
_entity_poly.pdbx_seq_one_letter_code
_entity_poly.pdbx_strand_id
1 'polypeptide(L)'
;MALFTSYRCRLKHLNILLFTDGDATELQFGRDVLLPVAEEYLLEHSYQGGLTLHFFVAGEDEVADSVRDYACLEDVVPLVAILDLAEGSKFLLEDGVEVSTATVHNFVTRYTHDKLKPLPIRPGAAEATGAS
;
A
#
# COMPACT_ATOMS: atom_id res chain seq x y z
N MET A 1 7.60 -30.40 23.81
CA MET A 1 6.71 -29.28 23.45
C MET A 1 7.54 -28.24 22.73
N ALA A 2 7.52 -28.24 21.40
CA ALA A 2 8.22 -27.23 20.61
C ALA A 2 7.43 -25.92 20.68
N LEU A 3 7.95 -24.94 21.40
CA LEU A 3 7.53 -23.55 21.27
C LEU A 3 8.02 -23.07 19.90
N PHE A 4 7.21 -23.26 18.86
CA PHE A 4 7.29 -22.43 17.66
C PHE A 4 6.79 -21.04 18.04
N THR A 5 7.63 -20.29 18.76
CA THR A 5 7.50 -18.85 18.78
C THR A 5 7.87 -18.42 17.36
N SER A 6 6.85 -18.31 16.51
CA SER A 6 6.96 -17.73 15.19
C SER A 6 7.75 -16.45 15.34
N TYR A 7 8.96 -16.42 14.80
CA TYR A 7 9.72 -15.20 14.59
C TYR A 7 8.92 -14.38 13.57
N ARG A 8 7.79 -13.80 13.96
CA ARG A 8 7.11 -12.78 13.16
C ARG A 8 8.16 -11.70 12.96
N CYS A 9 8.59 -11.57 11.71
CA CYS A 9 9.65 -10.67 11.29
C CYS A 9 9.42 -9.33 11.98
N ARG A 10 10.34 -8.93 12.87
CA ARG A 10 10.20 -7.74 13.73
C ARG A 10 10.21 -6.42 12.96
N LEU A 11 10.38 -6.48 11.64
CA LEU A 11 10.35 -5.36 10.74
C LEU A 11 9.23 -5.63 9.73
N LYS A 12 8.04 -5.11 10.03
CA LYS A 12 6.97 -5.02 9.05
C LYS A 12 7.31 -3.85 8.12
N HIS A 13 8.03 -4.16 7.04
CA HIS A 13 8.22 -3.24 5.94
C HIS A 13 6.96 -3.25 5.09
N LEU A 14 6.21 -2.16 5.21
CA LEU A 14 4.95 -1.96 4.52
C LEU A 14 5.20 -0.90 3.46
N ASN A 15 4.59 -1.04 2.29
CA ASN A 15 4.82 -0.12 1.20
C ASN A 15 3.49 0.51 0.83
N ILE A 16 3.42 1.83 0.81
CA ILE A 16 2.35 2.56 0.14
C ILE A 16 2.88 3.03 -1.21
N LEU A 17 2.13 2.73 -2.26
CA LEU A 17 2.44 3.09 -3.64
C LEU A 17 1.34 3.98 -4.19
N LEU A 18 1.72 5.07 -4.83
CA LEU A 18 0.87 5.87 -5.70
C LEU A 18 1.31 5.64 -7.14
N PHE A 19 0.51 4.92 -7.91
CA PHE A 19 0.71 4.69 -9.33
C PHE A 19 0.19 5.87 -10.14
N THR A 20 0.96 6.27 -11.14
CA THR A 20 0.73 7.44 -12.02
C THR A 20 1.11 7.09 -13.46
N ASP A 21 0.76 7.96 -14.42
CA ASP A 21 1.19 7.85 -15.82
C ASP A 21 2.69 8.14 -16.03
N GLY A 22 3.44 8.43 -14.96
CA GLY A 22 4.90 8.55 -14.99
C GLY A 22 5.45 9.81 -15.65
N ASP A 23 4.61 10.70 -16.18
CA ASP A 23 5.08 12.00 -16.64
C ASP A 23 5.59 12.86 -15.47
N ALA A 24 6.45 13.83 -15.78
CA ALA A 24 7.12 14.63 -14.75
C ALA A 24 6.14 15.42 -13.85
N THR A 25 4.98 15.81 -14.38
CA THR A 25 3.95 16.53 -13.64
C THR A 25 3.24 15.60 -12.68
N GLU A 26 2.89 14.39 -13.12
CA GLU A 26 2.23 13.37 -12.31
C GLU A 26 3.15 12.80 -11.22
N LEU A 27 4.44 12.61 -11.52
CA LEU A 27 5.44 12.22 -10.52
C LEU A 27 5.61 13.31 -9.45
N GLN A 28 5.60 14.58 -9.86
CA GLN A 28 5.68 15.71 -8.94
C GLN A 28 4.40 15.82 -8.09
N PHE A 29 3.23 15.67 -8.70
CA PHE A 29 1.95 15.59 -7.97
C PHE A 29 1.97 14.49 -6.92
N GLY A 30 2.39 13.28 -7.29
CA GLY A 30 2.46 12.16 -6.35
C GLY A 30 3.42 12.44 -5.20
N ARG A 31 4.55 13.11 -5.46
CA ARG A 31 5.47 13.54 -4.42
C ARG A 31 4.83 14.56 -3.49
N ASP A 32 4.15 15.56 -4.03
CA ASP A 32 3.51 16.62 -3.25
C ASP A 32 2.35 16.09 -2.39
N VAL A 33 1.66 15.05 -2.85
CA VAL A 33 0.63 14.34 -2.10
C VAL A 33 1.22 13.47 -0.99
N LEU A 34 2.24 12.65 -1.30
CA LEU A 34 2.76 11.65 -0.36
C LEU A 34 3.73 12.23 0.67
N LEU A 35 4.55 13.23 0.31
CA LEU A 35 5.63 13.72 1.17
C LEU A 35 5.14 14.26 2.53
N PRO A 36 4.10 15.12 2.60
CA PRO A 36 3.60 15.60 3.89
C PRO A 36 3.11 14.47 4.79
N VAL A 37 2.46 13.45 4.20
CA VAL A 37 1.95 12.28 4.93
C VAL A 37 3.10 11.41 5.44
N ALA A 38 4.15 11.24 4.63
CA ALA A 38 5.33 10.47 5.00
C ALA A 38 6.10 11.13 6.17
N GLU A 39 6.26 12.46 6.13
CA GLU A 39 6.91 13.23 7.19
C GLU A 39 6.15 13.13 8.51
N GLU A 40 4.82 13.29 8.47
CA GLU A 40 3.96 13.14 9.65
C GLU A 40 4.00 11.72 10.21
N TYR A 41 3.85 10.70 9.36
CA TYR A 41 3.95 9.30 9.77
C TYR A 41 5.28 9.02 10.46
N LEU A 42 6.40 9.51 9.90
CA LEU A 42 7.72 9.33 10.47
C LEU A 42 7.83 9.98 11.85
N LEU A 43 7.33 11.21 12.02
CA LEU A 43 7.35 11.89 13.32
C LEU A 43 6.58 11.10 14.38
N GLU A 44 5.39 10.61 14.06
CA GLU A 44 4.52 9.88 14.99
C GLU A 44 5.05 8.47 15.35
N HIS A 45 5.72 7.80 14.40
CA HIS A 45 6.10 6.39 14.53
C HIS A 45 7.61 6.15 14.71
N SER A 46 8.43 7.22 14.67
CA SER A 46 9.91 7.16 14.79
C SER A 46 10.42 6.39 16.02
N TYR A 47 9.65 6.35 17.11
CA TYR A 47 10.04 5.70 18.36
C TYR A 47 9.49 4.27 18.53
N GLN A 48 8.61 3.81 17.63
CA GLN A 48 7.87 2.55 17.81
C GLN A 48 8.62 1.30 17.30
N GLY A 49 9.78 1.45 16.68
CA GLY A 49 10.77 0.39 16.44
C GLY A 49 10.31 -0.87 15.69
N GLY A 50 9.10 -0.88 15.09
CA GLY A 50 8.49 -2.10 14.54
C GLY A 50 7.62 -1.96 13.28
N LEU A 51 7.06 -0.79 13.00
CA LEU A 51 6.27 -0.51 11.79
C LEU A 51 6.94 0.59 10.97
N THR A 52 7.40 0.26 9.77
CA THR A 52 7.97 1.24 8.83
C THR A 52 7.18 1.18 7.54
N LEU A 53 6.31 2.17 7.35
CA LEU A 53 5.62 2.41 6.09
C LEU A 53 6.54 3.23 5.19
N HIS A 54 6.87 2.66 4.03
CA HIS A 54 7.67 3.30 2.99
C HIS A 54 6.75 3.85 1.91
N PHE A 55 7.00 5.07 1.48
CA PHE A 55 6.15 5.79 0.52
C PHE A 55 6.84 5.85 -0.84
N PHE A 56 6.15 5.40 -1.88
CA PHE A 56 6.65 5.35 -3.25
C PHE A 56 5.66 5.99 -4.22
N VAL A 57 6.19 6.75 -5.18
CA VAL A 57 5.46 7.14 -6.39
C VAL A 57 5.98 6.26 -7.52
N ALA A 58 5.07 5.53 -8.16
CA ALA A 58 5.35 4.65 -9.27
C ALA A 58 4.85 5.29 -10.57
N GLY A 59 5.73 5.37 -11.56
CA GLY A 59 5.37 5.77 -12.92
C GLY A 59 5.10 4.55 -13.80
N GLU A 60 5.21 4.74 -15.11
CA GLU A 60 5.26 3.65 -16.09
C GLU A 60 6.68 3.10 -16.20
N ASP A 61 6.96 2.03 -15.45
CA ASP A 61 8.22 1.30 -15.54
C ASP A 61 8.03 -0.20 -15.26
N GLU A 62 9.00 -1.02 -15.69
CA GLU A 62 8.92 -2.49 -15.57
C GLU A 62 8.77 -2.98 -14.12
N VAL A 63 9.27 -2.22 -13.14
CA VAL A 63 9.15 -2.56 -11.72
C VAL A 63 7.74 -2.27 -11.23
N ALA A 64 7.16 -1.12 -11.61
CA ALA A 64 5.78 -0.78 -11.30
C ALA A 64 4.80 -1.83 -11.87
N ASP A 65 5.00 -2.23 -13.12
CA ASP A 65 4.18 -3.27 -13.78
C ASP A 65 4.32 -4.63 -13.08
N SER A 66 5.56 -5.02 -12.73
CA SER A 66 5.80 -6.25 -11.98
C SER A 66 5.09 -6.26 -10.61
N VAL A 67 5.01 -5.10 -9.94
CA VAL A 67 4.28 -4.96 -8.67
C VAL A 67 2.77 -5.06 -8.89
N ARG A 68 2.22 -4.42 -9.93
CA ARG A 68 0.80 -4.53 -10.29
C ARG A 68 0.40 -5.97 -10.57
N ASP A 69 1.18 -6.65 -11.41
CA ASP A 69 0.95 -8.07 -11.75
C ASP A 69 1.01 -8.97 -10.52
N TYR A 70 2.04 -8.78 -9.68
CA TYR A 70 2.21 -9.58 -8.47
C TYR A 70 1.04 -9.45 -7.51
N ALA A 71 0.52 -8.23 -7.35
CA ALA A 71 -0.55 -7.87 -6.42
C ALA A 71 -1.94 -7.83 -7.05
N CYS A 72 -2.08 -8.24 -8.32
CA CYS A 72 -3.32 -8.21 -9.09
C CYS A 72 -4.05 -6.85 -8.94
N LEU A 73 -3.32 -5.76 -9.14
CA LEU A 73 -3.86 -4.40 -9.09
C LEU A 73 -4.47 -4.03 -10.46
N GLU A 74 -5.48 -3.18 -10.44
CA GLU A 74 -6.04 -2.63 -11.67
C GLU A 74 -5.07 -1.63 -12.29
N ASP A 75 -5.05 -1.61 -13.63
CA ASP A 75 -4.28 -0.65 -14.39
C ASP A 75 -5.08 0.65 -14.57
N VAL A 76 -5.31 1.31 -13.44
CA VAL A 76 -5.96 2.61 -13.35
C VAL A 76 -5.02 3.60 -12.67
N VAL A 77 -5.07 4.84 -13.10
CA VAL A 77 -4.27 5.94 -12.54
C VAL A 77 -5.16 7.15 -12.25
N PRO A 78 -4.91 7.88 -11.14
CA PRO A 78 -4.01 7.52 -10.06
C PRO A 78 -4.57 6.37 -9.20
N LEU A 79 -3.71 5.45 -8.74
CA LEU A 79 -4.07 4.37 -7.82
C LEU A 79 -3.20 4.40 -6.57
N VAL A 80 -3.81 4.41 -5.39
CA VAL A 80 -3.10 4.34 -4.11
C VAL A 80 -3.34 2.98 -3.45
N ALA A 81 -2.26 2.26 -3.15
CA ALA A 81 -2.31 0.94 -2.54
C ALA A 81 -1.29 0.82 -1.39
N ILE A 82 -1.70 0.19 -0.28
CA ILE A 82 -0.78 -0.32 0.75
C ILE A 82 -0.62 -1.82 0.54
N LEU A 83 0.63 -2.28 0.43
CA LEU A 83 1.00 -3.68 0.32
C LEU A 83 1.64 -4.15 1.62
N ASP A 84 0.95 -5.04 2.33
CA ASP A 84 1.48 -5.81 3.46
C ASP A 84 1.89 -7.20 2.95
N LEU A 85 3.13 -7.29 2.48
CA LEU A 85 3.70 -8.54 1.96
C LEU A 85 3.86 -9.60 3.05
N ALA A 86 4.02 -9.19 4.32
CA ALA A 86 4.20 -10.12 5.44
C ALA A 86 2.89 -10.85 5.78
N GLU A 87 1.75 -10.14 5.69
CA GLU A 87 0.41 -10.70 5.91
C GLU A 87 -0.29 -11.11 4.60
N GLY A 88 0.37 -10.97 3.45
CA GLY A 88 -0.20 -11.31 2.14
C GLY A 88 -1.43 -10.50 1.76
N SER A 89 -1.54 -9.28 2.28
CA SER A 89 -2.74 -8.42 2.16
C SER A 89 -2.43 -7.10 1.46
N LYS A 90 -3.40 -6.60 0.69
CA LYS A 90 -3.40 -5.27 0.08
C LYS A 90 -4.59 -4.46 0.57
N PHE A 91 -4.43 -3.15 0.53
CA PHE A 91 -5.48 -2.19 0.85
C PHE A 91 -5.48 -1.14 -0.24
N LEU A 92 -6.66 -0.75 -0.71
CA LEU A 92 -6.84 0.23 -1.78
C LEU A 92 -7.56 1.45 -1.23
N LEU A 93 -7.17 2.63 -1.71
CA LEU A 93 -7.99 3.82 -1.52
C LEU A 93 -9.35 3.58 -2.21
N GLU A 94 -10.44 4.08 -1.62
CA GLU A 94 -11.80 3.84 -2.09
C GLU A 94 -12.03 4.39 -3.51
N ASP A 95 -12.73 3.64 -4.37
CA ASP A 95 -13.01 4.05 -5.75
C ASP A 95 -13.79 5.37 -5.81
N GLY A 96 -13.42 6.24 -6.76
CA GLY A 96 -14.05 7.54 -6.95
C GLY A 96 -13.64 8.61 -5.93
N VAL A 97 -12.77 8.29 -4.97
CA VAL A 97 -12.16 9.28 -4.08
C VAL A 97 -11.01 9.97 -4.79
N GLU A 98 -11.04 11.30 -4.81
CA GLU A 98 -9.95 12.12 -5.34
C GLU A 98 -8.66 11.89 -4.51
N VAL A 99 -7.56 11.64 -5.21
CA VAL A 99 -6.24 11.50 -4.59
C VAL A 99 -5.74 12.89 -4.19
N SER A 100 -5.55 13.11 -2.89
CA SER A 100 -5.03 14.34 -2.31
C SER A 100 -4.28 14.02 -1.02
N THR A 101 -3.49 14.97 -0.51
CA THR A 101 -2.80 14.81 0.78
C THR A 101 -3.77 14.43 1.89
N ALA A 102 -4.97 15.03 1.93
CA ALA A 102 -5.96 14.76 2.97
C ALA A 102 -6.56 13.35 2.88
N THR A 103 -6.87 12.87 1.67
CA THR A 103 -7.45 11.53 1.48
C THR A 103 -6.43 10.43 1.72
N VAL A 104 -5.18 10.63 1.29
CA VAL A 104 -4.07 9.72 1.58
C VAL A 104 -3.73 9.71 3.07
N HIS A 105 -3.70 10.85 3.74
CA HIS A 105 -3.50 10.94 5.18
C HIS A 105 -4.54 10.10 5.93
N ASN A 106 -5.82 10.34 5.68
CA ASN A 106 -6.91 9.58 6.28
C ASN A 106 -6.80 8.07 5.98
N PHE A 107 -6.38 7.71 4.78
CA PHE A 107 -6.15 6.31 4.41
C PHE A 107 -5.03 5.66 5.25
N VAL A 108 -3.89 6.32 5.41
CA VAL A 108 -2.77 5.87 6.26
C VAL A 108 -3.18 5.81 7.74
N THR A 109 -3.90 6.82 8.24
CA THR A 109 -4.44 6.81 9.61
C THR A 109 -5.39 5.64 9.82
N ARG A 110 -6.33 5.39 8.89
CA ARG A 110 -7.24 4.25 9.01
C ARG A 110 -6.49 2.92 8.95
N TYR A 111 -5.45 2.81 8.13
CA TYR A 111 -4.61 1.62 8.07
C TYR A 111 -3.90 1.35 9.40
N THR A 112 -3.20 2.34 9.94
CA THR A 112 -2.44 2.25 11.20
C THR A 112 -3.30 1.97 12.43
N HIS A 113 -4.61 2.27 12.35
CA HIS A 113 -5.59 1.99 13.40
C HIS A 113 -6.44 0.73 13.14
N ASP A 114 -6.01 -0.13 12.21
CA ASP A 114 -6.70 -1.38 11.84
C ASP A 114 -8.18 -1.16 11.43
N LYS A 115 -8.48 -0.05 10.74
CA LYS A 115 -9.82 0.34 10.28
C LYS A 115 -10.09 0.05 8.80
N LEU A 116 -9.10 -0.42 8.07
CA LEU A 116 -9.26 -0.82 6.67
C LEU A 116 -9.54 -2.31 6.55
N LYS A 117 -10.33 -2.69 5.54
CA LYS A 117 -10.59 -4.08 5.21
C LYS A 117 -9.43 -4.63 4.36
N PRO A 118 -8.72 -5.69 4.80
CA PRO A 118 -7.69 -6.30 3.97
C PRO A 118 -8.31 -7.04 2.78
N LEU A 119 -7.67 -6.91 1.63
CA LEU A 119 -7.89 -7.77 0.46
C LEU A 119 -6.69 -8.69 0.29
N PRO A 120 -6.86 -9.94 -0.15
CA PRO A 120 -5.72 -10.78 -0.45
C PRO A 120 -4.91 -10.20 -1.62
N ILE A 121 -3.57 -10.21 -1.52
CA ILE A 121 -2.68 -9.80 -2.63
C ILE A 121 -2.93 -10.67 -3.86
N ARG A 122 -3.15 -11.97 -3.64
CA ARG A 122 -3.57 -12.92 -4.66
C ARG A 122 -4.86 -13.57 -4.21
N PRO A 123 -5.98 -13.44 -4.95
CA PRO A 123 -7.18 -14.19 -4.62
C PRO A 123 -6.83 -15.68 -4.57
N GLY A 124 -7.20 -16.35 -3.47
CA GLY A 124 -7.01 -17.79 -3.35
C GLY A 124 -7.82 -18.50 -4.43
N ALA A 125 -7.33 -19.63 -4.92
CA ALA A 125 -7.96 -20.44 -5.99
C ALA A 125 -9.44 -20.82 -5.75
N ALA A 126 -10.00 -20.56 -4.57
CA ALA A 126 -11.39 -20.79 -4.22
C ALA A 126 -12.41 -19.86 -4.92
N GLU A 127 -11.99 -18.73 -5.50
CA GLU A 127 -12.89 -17.88 -6.29
C GLU A 127 -12.94 -18.27 -7.78
N ALA A 128 -12.05 -19.14 -8.25
CA ALA A 128 -12.02 -19.61 -9.65
C ALA A 128 -13.06 -20.71 -9.98
N THR A 129 -13.93 -21.09 -9.03
CA THR A 129 -14.96 -22.12 -9.23
C THR A 129 -16.40 -21.63 -9.03
N GLY A 130 -16.61 -20.31 -8.94
CA GLY A 130 -17.91 -19.71 -8.66
C GLY A 130 -18.52 -18.89 -9.80
N ALA A 131 -18.68 -19.46 -10.98
CA ALA A 131 -19.69 -18.97 -11.93
C ALA A 131 -20.22 -20.16 -12.75
N SER A 132 -21.49 -20.48 -12.50
CA SER A 132 -22.29 -21.52 -13.16
C SER A 132 -22.55 -21.25 -14.64
#